data_AF-A0A8X6FLS4-F1
#
_entry.id   AF-A0A8X6FLS4-F1
#
_cell.length_a   1.000
_cell.length_b   1.000
_cell.length_c   1.000
_cell.angle_alpha   90.00
_cell.angle_beta   90.00
_cell.angle_gamma   90.00
#
_symmetry.space_group_name_H-M   'P 1'
#
loop_
_entity.id
_entity.type
_entity.pdbx_description
1 polymer ?
#
loop_
_entity_poly.entity_id
_entity_poly.type
_entity_poly.pdbx_seq_one_letter_code
_entity_poly.pdbx_strand_id
1 'polypeptide(L)'
;MGLTIVISGMVGSVVCGILLDKTHRFKETTLGVYLLSTLGMITFTIVLPYGNILSMFFVSSLLGFFMTGYLPLGFEFAAEITYPEAEATSSGFLNASAQVFGIIFTAGSGALLEQFGDKASNISLSVSLVIGSIITAFIKSDLRRYKASQVPAIMSDSDKLSPC
;
A
#
# COMPACT_ATOMS: atom_id res chain seq x y z
N MET A 1 0.98 -17.72 -13.12
CA MET A 1 1.07 -16.27 -12.84
C MET A 1 0.10 -15.84 -11.76
N GLY A 2 -1.23 -15.97 -11.93
CA GLY A 2 -2.21 -15.54 -10.91
C GLY A 2 -2.08 -16.25 -9.55
N LEU A 3 -2.01 -17.58 -9.54
CA LEU A 3 -1.87 -18.35 -8.28
C LEU A 3 -0.62 -17.97 -7.48
N THR A 4 0.52 -17.80 -8.15
CA THR A 4 1.79 -17.40 -7.52
C THR A 4 1.72 -16.00 -6.93
N ILE A 5 1.01 -15.06 -7.57
CA ILE A 5 0.74 -13.73 -7.02
C ILE A 5 -0.07 -13.83 -5.73
N VAL A 6 -1.11 -14.67 -5.70
CA VAL A 6 -1.97 -14.82 -4.51
C VAL A 6 -1.20 -15.43 -3.34
N ILE A 7 -0.47 -16.54 -3.57
CA ILE A 7 0.28 -17.21 -2.50
C ILE A 7 1.38 -16.29 -1.96
N SER A 8 2.18 -15.68 -2.85
CA SER A 8 3.22 -14.73 -2.43
C SER A 8 2.63 -13.51 -1.71
N GLY A 9 1.49 -13.00 -2.17
CA GLY A 9 0.79 -11.89 -1.55
C GLY A 9 0.26 -12.20 -0.15
N MET A 10 -0.26 -13.42 0.09
CA MET A 10 -0.66 -13.87 1.42
C MET A 10 0.53 -13.89 2.39
N VAL A 11 1.67 -14.42 1.94
CA VAL A 11 2.91 -14.40 2.75
C VAL A 11 3.36 -12.96 3.00
N GLY A 12 3.29 -12.08 1.98
CA GLY A 12 3.63 -10.67 2.09
C GLY A 12 2.79 -9.91 3.10
N SER A 13 1.48 -10.17 3.14
CA SER A 13 0.56 -9.59 4.13
C SER A 13 0.96 -9.94 5.57
N VAL A 14 1.27 -11.21 5.83
CA VAL A 14 1.68 -11.68 7.17
C VAL A 14 3.03 -11.08 7.58
N VAL A 15 4.02 -11.10 6.67
CA VAL A 15 5.35 -10.56 6.95
C VAL A 15 5.30 -9.06 7.19
N CYS A 16 4.54 -8.31 6.38
CA CYS A 16 4.39 -6.86 6.55
C CYS A 16 3.66 -6.51 7.84
N GLY A 17 2.63 -7.28 8.22
CA GLY A 17 1.95 -7.11 9.50
C GLY A 17 2.89 -7.30 10.70
N ILE A 18 3.66 -8.39 10.72
CA ILE A 18 4.65 -8.65 11.79
C ILE A 18 5.75 -7.58 11.82
N LEU A 19 6.19 -7.12 10.65
CA LEU A 19 7.21 -6.07 10.55
C LEU A 19 6.69 -4.74 11.11
N LEU A 20 5.41 -4.42 10.86
CA LEU A 20 4.75 -3.22 11.38
C LEU A 20 4.61 -3.27 12.90
N ASP A 21 4.15 -4.40 13.44
CA ASP A 21 4.04 -4.67 14.88
C ASP A 21 5.39 -4.47 15.59
N LYS A 22 6.49 -4.88 14.96
CA LYS A 22 7.83 -4.72 15.55
C LYS A 22 8.42 -3.33 15.42
N THR A 23 8.17 -2.64 14.31
CA THR A 23 8.84 -1.36 14.03
C THR A 23 8.14 -0.17 14.64
N HIS A 24 6.81 -0.22 14.86
CA HIS A 24 5.98 0.91 15.31
C HIS A 24 6.21 2.23 14.51
N ARG A 25 6.89 2.14 13.35
CA ARG A 25 7.25 3.25 12.47
C ARG A 25 6.48 3.14 11.17
N PHE A 26 5.15 3.29 11.31
CA PHE A 26 4.16 3.18 10.23
C PHE A 26 4.56 3.94 8.96
N LYS A 27 5.17 5.13 9.10
CA LYS A 27 5.56 5.96 7.96
C LYS A 27 6.73 5.38 7.16
N GLU A 28 7.83 5.01 7.81
CA GLU A 28 9.03 4.53 7.12
C GLU A 28 8.79 3.16 6.48
N THR A 29 8.09 2.27 7.20
CA THR A 29 7.75 0.93 6.70
C THR A 29 6.80 1.00 5.51
N THR A 30 5.74 1.82 5.59
CA THR A 30 4.81 2.01 4.47
C THR A 30 5.53 2.58 3.25
N LEU A 31 6.34 3.63 3.42
CA LEU A 31 7.05 4.27 2.31
C LEU A 31 8.08 3.32 1.67
N GLY A 32 8.79 2.52 2.47
CA GLY A 32 9.73 1.51 1.98
C GLY A 32 9.07 0.38 1.19
N VAL A 33 7.99 -0.22 1.71
CA VAL A 33 7.21 -1.26 1.01
C VAL A 33 6.61 -0.70 -0.28
N TYR A 34 6.19 0.55 -0.24
CA TYR A 34 5.60 1.22 -1.37
C TYR A 34 6.61 1.46 -2.52
N LEU A 35 7.81 1.95 -2.19
CA LEU A 35 8.92 2.06 -3.16
C LEU A 35 9.31 0.71 -3.77
N LEU A 36 9.36 -0.35 -2.95
CA LEU A 36 9.62 -1.71 -3.45
C LEU A 36 8.51 -2.20 -4.38
N SER A 37 7.26 -1.85 -4.10
CA SER A 37 6.12 -2.17 -4.96
C SER A 37 6.20 -1.46 -6.31
N THR A 38 6.55 -0.16 -6.33
CA THR A 38 6.78 0.59 -7.57
C THR A 38 7.93 0.01 -8.39
N LEU A 39 9.05 -0.36 -7.75
CA LEU A 39 10.18 -1.04 -8.41
C LEU A 39 9.79 -2.41 -8.97
N GLY A 40 8.97 -3.18 -8.24
CA GLY A 40 8.40 -4.44 -8.69
C GLY A 40 7.55 -4.27 -9.95
N MET A 41 6.72 -3.23 -10.00
CA MET A 41 5.89 -2.92 -11.17
C MET A 41 6.74 -2.52 -12.38
N ILE A 42 7.73 -1.66 -12.21
CA ILE A 42 8.66 -1.26 -13.29
C ILE A 42 9.39 -2.49 -13.85
N THR A 43 9.89 -3.35 -12.96
CA THR A 43 10.58 -4.60 -13.35
C THR A 43 9.62 -5.53 -14.11
N PHE A 44 8.35 -5.62 -13.70
CA PHE A 44 7.33 -6.41 -14.38
C PHE A 44 7.08 -5.89 -15.80
N THR A 45 6.94 -4.58 -15.98
CA THR A 45 6.78 -3.94 -17.29
C THR A 45 7.99 -4.18 -18.20
N ILE A 46 9.22 -4.15 -17.66
CA ILE A 46 10.45 -4.43 -18.42
C ILE A 46 10.55 -5.91 -18.80
N VAL A 47 10.13 -6.84 -17.94
CA VAL A 47 10.22 -8.29 -18.19
C VAL A 47 9.11 -8.78 -19.14
N LEU A 48 7.98 -8.07 -19.20
CA LEU A 48 6.85 -8.39 -20.09
C LEU A 48 7.26 -8.69 -21.56
N PRO A 49 8.07 -7.85 -22.23
CA PRO A 49 8.47 -8.07 -23.63
C PRO A 49 9.49 -9.21 -23.84
N TYR A 50 10.18 -9.71 -22.81
CA TYR A 50 11.20 -10.75 -22.96
C TYR A 50 10.61 -12.16 -23.05
N GLY A 51 9.31 -12.35 -22.75
CA GLY A 51 8.59 -13.62 -22.96
C GLY A 51 9.10 -14.82 -22.16
N ASN A 52 10.04 -14.63 -21.23
CA ASN A 52 10.64 -15.73 -20.48
C ASN A 52 9.76 -16.09 -19.26
N ILE A 53 9.15 -17.28 -19.32
CA ILE A 53 8.16 -17.75 -18.33
C ILE A 53 8.71 -17.74 -16.91
N LEU A 54 9.96 -18.16 -16.70
CA LEU A 54 10.56 -18.27 -15.36
C LEU A 54 10.75 -16.88 -14.72
N SER A 55 11.24 -15.91 -15.48
CA SER A 55 11.42 -14.53 -15.00
C SER A 55 10.09 -13.85 -14.69
N MET A 56 9.05 -14.09 -15.49
CA MET A 56 7.69 -13.60 -15.19
C MET A 56 7.14 -14.17 -13.89
N PHE A 57 7.37 -15.45 -13.59
CA PHE A 57 6.94 -16.06 -12.33
C PHE A 57 7.66 -15.45 -11.11
N PHE A 58 8.95 -15.17 -11.25
CA PHE A 58 9.74 -14.56 -10.18
C PHE A 58 9.28 -13.11 -9.90
N VAL A 59 9.16 -12.30 -10.94
CA VAL A 59 8.77 -10.89 -10.80
C VAL A 59 7.32 -10.75 -10.37
N SER A 60 6.40 -11.59 -10.87
CA SER A 60 5.00 -11.58 -10.42
C SER A 60 4.85 -12.02 -8.96
N SER A 61 5.67 -12.95 -8.47
CA SER A 61 5.67 -13.31 -7.05
C SER A 61 6.19 -12.17 -6.17
N LEU A 62 7.24 -11.47 -6.63
CA LEU A 62 7.77 -10.30 -5.92
C LEU A 62 6.74 -9.17 -5.87
N LEU A 63 6.11 -8.89 -7.02
CA LEU A 63 5.03 -7.92 -7.13
C LEU A 63 3.85 -8.27 -6.21
N GLY A 64 3.40 -9.53 -6.22
CA GLY A 64 2.31 -10.01 -5.37
C GLY A 64 2.61 -9.84 -3.89
N PHE A 65 3.82 -10.21 -3.47
CA PHE A 65 4.29 -10.05 -2.08
C PHE A 65 4.19 -8.59 -1.61
N PHE A 66 4.69 -7.62 -2.37
CA PHE A 66 4.69 -6.21 -1.97
C PHE A 66 3.33 -5.54 -2.15
N MET A 67 2.60 -5.82 -3.24
CA MET A 67 1.28 -5.22 -3.48
C MET A 67 0.26 -5.66 -2.43
N THR A 68 0.17 -6.95 -2.14
CA THR A 68 -0.75 -7.45 -1.13
C THR A 68 -0.24 -7.16 0.27
N GLY A 69 1.08 -7.13 0.50
CA GLY A 69 1.68 -6.70 1.76
C GLY A 69 1.41 -5.24 2.12
N TYR A 70 1.28 -4.36 1.13
CA TYR A 70 0.92 -2.95 1.33
C TYR A 70 -0.52 -2.75 1.83
N LEU A 71 -1.46 -3.59 1.40
CA LEU A 71 -2.87 -3.45 1.73
C LEU A 71 -3.16 -3.41 3.25
N PRO A 72 -2.70 -4.36 4.08
CA PRO A 72 -2.89 -4.30 5.53
C PRO A 72 -2.18 -3.10 6.18
N LEU A 73 -0.99 -2.72 5.68
CA LEU A 73 -0.29 -1.52 6.16
C LEU A 73 -1.13 -0.25 5.92
N GLY A 74 -1.77 -0.15 4.75
CA GLY A 74 -2.64 0.97 4.40
C GLY A 74 -3.90 1.04 5.27
N PHE A 75 -4.50 -0.10 5.60
CA PHE A 75 -5.64 -0.15 6.51
C PHE A 75 -5.28 0.28 7.93
N GLU A 76 -4.16 -0.20 8.46
CA GLU A 76 -3.68 0.24 9.78
C GLU A 76 -3.28 1.71 9.81
N PHE A 77 -2.59 2.18 8.77
CA PHE A 77 -2.23 3.59 8.66
C PHE A 77 -3.48 4.49 8.57
N ALA A 78 -4.50 4.07 7.82
CA ALA A 78 -5.77 4.77 7.73
C ALA A 78 -6.47 4.84 9.10
N ALA A 79 -6.55 3.73 9.82
CA ALA A 79 -7.07 3.70 11.18
C ALA A 79 -6.34 4.69 12.10
N GLU A 80 -5.00 4.70 12.04
CA GLU A 80 -4.13 5.55 12.86
C GLU A 80 -4.34 7.05 12.61
N ILE A 81 -4.53 7.48 11.35
CA ILE A 81 -4.79 8.89 11.01
C ILE A 81 -6.22 9.34 11.33
N THR A 82 -7.19 8.41 11.32
CA THR A 82 -8.62 8.69 11.56
C THR A 82 -9.03 8.66 13.03
N TYR A 83 -8.11 8.33 13.95
CA TYR A 83 -8.40 8.31 15.39
C TYR A 83 -9.00 9.66 15.87
N PRO A 84 -10.08 9.68 16.69
CA PRO A 84 -10.69 8.57 17.45
C PRO A 84 -11.90 7.88 16.79
N GLU A 85 -12.03 7.90 15.46
CA GLU A 85 -13.11 7.20 14.77
C GLU A 85 -12.97 5.67 14.81
N ALA A 86 -14.09 4.96 14.69
CA ALA A 86 -14.12 3.50 14.71
C ALA A 86 -13.36 2.90 13.51
N GLU A 87 -12.48 1.95 13.79
CA GLU A 87 -11.63 1.26 12.80
C GLU A 87 -12.42 0.61 11.65
N ALA A 88 -13.61 0.09 11.99
CA ALA A 88 -14.56 -0.48 11.04
C ALA A 88 -15.10 0.56 10.03
N THR A 89 -15.25 1.81 10.44
CA THR A 89 -15.72 2.90 9.57
C THR A 89 -14.64 3.27 8.55
N SER A 90 -13.40 3.46 9.00
CA SER A 90 -12.26 3.83 8.14
C SER A 90 -11.93 2.74 7.12
N SER A 91 -11.89 1.47 7.57
CA SER A 91 -11.70 0.33 6.68
C SER A 91 -12.86 0.14 5.69
N GLY A 92 -14.09 0.43 6.12
CA GLY A 92 -15.28 0.46 5.26
C GLY A 92 -15.17 1.47 4.12
N PHE A 93 -14.78 2.71 4.41
CA PHE A 93 -14.56 3.74 3.38
C PHE A 93 -13.40 3.40 2.45
N LEU A 94 -12.28 2.88 2.98
CA LEU A 94 -11.14 2.47 2.16
C LEU A 94 -11.55 1.37 1.18
N ASN A 95 -12.26 0.33 1.64
CA ASN A 95 -12.69 -0.77 0.80
C ASN A 95 -13.75 -0.33 -0.24
N ALA A 96 -14.68 0.55 0.15
CA ALA A 96 -15.63 1.14 -0.79
C ALA A 96 -14.91 1.91 -1.91
N SER A 97 -13.91 2.73 -1.57
CA SER A 97 -13.10 3.44 -2.56
C SER A 97 -12.33 2.47 -3.48
N ALA A 98 -11.70 1.44 -2.91
CA ALA A 98 -10.94 0.43 -3.65
C ALA A 98 -11.82 -0.30 -4.67
N GLN A 99 -13.06 -0.65 -4.29
CA GLN A 99 -13.99 -1.33 -5.18
C GLN A 99 -14.49 -0.42 -6.31
N VAL A 100 -14.81 0.85 -6.02
CA VAL A 100 -15.24 1.81 -7.05
C VAL A 100 -14.13 2.03 -8.07
N PHE A 101 -12.91 2.34 -7.61
CA PHE A 101 -11.76 2.50 -8.50
C PHE A 101 -11.39 1.20 -9.23
N GLY A 102 -11.50 0.06 -8.55
CA GLY A 102 -11.23 -1.26 -9.11
C GLY A 102 -12.15 -1.58 -10.30
N ILE A 103 -13.45 -1.28 -10.19
CA ILE A 103 -14.40 -1.46 -11.29
C ILE A 103 -14.05 -0.55 -12.47
N ILE A 104 -13.77 0.74 -12.21
CA ILE A 104 -13.43 1.71 -13.25
C ILE A 104 -12.14 1.32 -13.99
N PHE A 105 -11.07 1.00 -13.25
CA PHE A 105 -9.79 0.61 -13.83
C PHE A 105 -9.87 -0.72 -14.57
N THR A 106 -10.58 -1.71 -14.02
CA THR A 106 -10.74 -3.02 -14.68
C THR A 106 -11.53 -2.87 -15.98
N ALA A 107 -12.66 -2.15 -15.97
CA ALA A 107 -13.44 -1.92 -17.18
C ALA A 107 -12.66 -1.11 -18.23
N GLY A 108 -11.97 -0.04 -17.81
CA GLY A 108 -11.15 0.79 -18.70
C GLY A 108 -9.96 0.02 -19.30
N SER A 109 -9.26 -0.77 -18.48
CA SER A 109 -8.14 -1.61 -18.93
C SER A 109 -8.59 -2.73 -19.88
N GLY A 110 -9.80 -3.29 -19.69
CA GLY A 110 -10.43 -4.24 -20.60
C GLY A 110 -10.71 -3.63 -21.98
N ALA A 111 -11.30 -2.43 -22.01
CA ALA A 111 -11.53 -1.72 -23.28
C ALA A 111 -10.22 -1.34 -23.99
N LEU A 112 -9.20 -0.95 -23.24
CA LEU A 112 -7.85 -0.67 -23.76
C LEU A 112 -7.17 -1.94 -24.30
N LEU A 113 -7.38 -3.07 -23.65
CA LEU A 113 -6.84 -4.36 -24.07
C LEU A 113 -7.42 -4.79 -25.42
N GLU A 114 -8.74 -4.61 -25.62
CA GLU A 114 -9.41 -4.95 -26.88
C GLU A 114 -8.97 -4.07 -28.07
N GLN A 115 -8.69 -2.79 -27.83
CA GLN A 115 -8.37 -1.84 -28.91
C GLN A 115 -6.87 -1.68 -29.19
N PHE A 116 -6.02 -1.71 -28.17
CA PHE A 116 -4.59 -1.36 -28.28
C PHE A 116 -3.65 -2.49 -27.83
N GLY A 117 -4.20 -3.64 -27.43
CA GLY A 117 -3.45 -4.81 -27.01
C GLY A 117 -2.89 -4.73 -25.59
N ASP A 118 -2.23 -5.82 -25.21
CA ASP A 118 -1.69 -6.12 -23.89
C ASP A 118 -0.69 -5.08 -23.40
N LYS A 119 0.17 -4.56 -24.27
CA LYS A 119 1.21 -3.58 -23.89
C LYS A 119 0.62 -2.23 -23.47
N ALA A 120 -0.33 -1.70 -24.24
CA ALA A 120 -0.94 -0.40 -23.97
C ALA A 120 -1.78 -0.44 -22.68
N SER A 121 -2.52 -1.54 -22.47
CA SER A 121 -3.29 -1.76 -21.24
C SER A 121 -2.39 -1.88 -20.00
N ASN A 122 -1.25 -2.59 -20.11
CA ASN A 122 -0.30 -2.70 -18.99
C ASN A 122 0.40 -1.37 -18.66
N ILE A 123 0.71 -0.57 -19.68
CA ILE A 123 1.27 0.78 -19.50
C ILE A 123 0.27 1.70 -18.79
N SER A 124 -1.02 1.68 -19.17
CA SER A 124 -2.03 2.52 -18.52
C SER A 124 -2.21 2.17 -17.03
N LEU A 125 -2.20 0.88 -16.71
CA LEU A 125 -2.23 0.38 -15.33
C LEU A 125 -0.97 0.81 -14.57
N SER A 126 0.22 0.69 -15.18
CA SER A 126 1.48 1.14 -14.57
C SER A 126 1.48 2.64 -14.27
N VAL A 127 1.02 3.47 -15.21
CA VAL A 127 0.94 4.93 -15.04
C VAL A 127 -0.03 5.30 -13.91
N SER A 128 -1.20 4.66 -13.88
CA SER A 128 -2.19 4.88 -12.82
C SER A 128 -1.62 4.54 -11.44
N LEU A 129 -0.81 3.47 -11.38
CA LEU A 129 -0.14 3.01 -10.16
C LEU A 129 0.97 3.96 -9.71
N VAL A 130 1.71 4.55 -10.66
CA VAL A 130 2.70 5.62 -10.39
C VAL A 130 2.02 6.91 -9.93
N ILE A 131 0.88 7.29 -10.49
CA ILE A 131 0.10 8.45 -10.03
C ILE A 131 -0.41 8.23 -8.61
N GLY A 132 -1.00 7.07 -8.34
CA GLY A 132 -1.36 6.66 -6.98
C GLY A 132 -0.15 6.71 -6.05
N SER A 133 1.03 6.41 -6.58
CA SER A 133 2.28 6.46 -5.83
C SER A 133 2.73 7.83 -5.41
N ILE A 134 2.62 8.77 -6.33
CA ILE A 134 2.92 10.16 -6.07
C ILE A 134 1.92 10.72 -5.05
N ILE A 135 0.62 10.44 -5.22
CA ILE A 135 -0.43 10.89 -4.29
C ILE A 135 -0.17 10.37 -2.86
N THR A 136 0.12 9.09 -2.71
CA THR A 136 0.48 8.49 -1.41
C THR A 136 1.74 9.12 -0.81
N ALA A 137 2.74 9.43 -1.63
CA ALA A 137 3.95 10.11 -1.16
C ALA A 137 3.70 11.54 -0.66
N PHE A 138 2.69 12.23 -1.21
CA PHE A 138 2.28 13.57 -0.78
C PHE A 138 1.33 13.56 0.43
N ILE A 139 0.81 12.41 0.86
CA ILE A 139 -0.02 12.32 2.07
C ILE A 139 0.84 12.67 3.30
N LYS A 140 0.45 13.78 3.94
CA LYS A 140 1.06 14.26 5.18
C LYS A 140 0.76 13.25 6.29
N SER A 141 1.78 12.51 6.67
CA SER A 141 1.75 11.48 7.72
C SER A 141 1.83 12.16 9.08
N ASP A 142 0.78 12.90 9.42
CA ASP A 142 0.56 13.38 10.78
C ASP A 142 0.04 12.19 11.62
N LEU A 143 0.95 11.47 12.29
CA LEU A 143 0.61 10.37 13.20
C LEU A 143 -0.13 10.93 14.43
N ARG A 144 -1.44 11.09 14.30
CA ARG A 144 -2.31 11.65 15.34
C ARG A 144 -2.35 10.80 16.60
N ARG A 145 -2.35 9.47 16.49
CA ARG A 145 -2.42 8.56 17.65
C ARG A 145 -1.08 8.40 18.38
N TYR A 146 0.07 8.37 17.70
CA TYR A 146 1.39 8.56 18.36
C TYR A 146 1.48 9.91 19.12
N LYS A 147 1.01 11.00 18.49
CA LYS A 147 0.96 12.32 19.16
C LYS A 147 0.01 12.32 20.35
N ALA A 148 -1.16 11.70 20.23
CA ALA A 148 -2.14 11.60 21.32
C ALA A 148 -1.65 10.73 22.50
N SER A 149 -0.86 9.67 22.26
CA SER A 149 -0.22 8.89 23.32
C SER A 149 0.93 9.63 24.03
N GLN A 150 1.54 10.63 23.39
CA GLN A 150 2.55 11.49 24.03
C GLN A 150 1.96 12.65 24.84
N VAL A 151 0.72 13.09 24.55
CA VAL A 151 0.05 14.17 25.30
C VAL A 151 -0.04 13.86 26.81
N PRO A 152 -0.46 12.67 27.29
CA PRO A 152 -0.46 12.34 28.71
C PRO A 152 0.92 12.42 29.37
N ALA A 153 1.98 12.03 28.66
CA ALA A 153 3.35 12.04 29.18
C ALA A 153 3.91 13.47 29.32
N ILE A 154 3.62 14.36 28.35
CA ILE A 154 4.04 15.78 28.41
C ILE A 154 3.24 16.55 29.47
N MET A 155 1.95 16.21 29.64
CA MET A 155 1.11 16.83 30.67
C MET A 155 1.56 16.44 32.08
N SER A 156 1.95 15.16 32.30
CA SER A 156 2.53 14.71 33.57
C SER A 156 3.91 15.30 33.89
N ASP A 157 4.70 15.69 32.88
CA ASP A 157 6.01 16.32 33.07
C ASP A 157 5.86 17.83 33.39
N SER A 158 4.90 18.50 32.75
CA SER A 158 4.58 19.92 33.03
C SER A 158 4.01 20.14 34.44
N ASP A 159 3.25 19.17 34.96
CA ASP A 159 2.75 19.19 36.35
C ASP A 159 3.88 19.01 37.39
N LYS A 160 4.95 18.28 37.03
CA LYS A 160 6.13 18.12 37.89
C LYS A 160 7.09 19.30 37.83
N LEU A 161 7.05 20.09 36.76
CA LEU A 161 7.90 21.27 36.57
C LEU A 161 7.28 22.57 37.11
N SER A 162 6.09 22.51 37.72
CA SER A 162 5.48 23.63 38.44
C SER A 162 5.50 23.43 39.96
N PRO A 163 6.67 23.46 40.64
CA PRO A 163 6.70 23.67 42.08
C PRO A 163 6.51 25.16 42.37
N CYS A 164 5.29 25.54 42.71
CA CYS A 164 4.98 26.75 43.49
C CYS A 164 3.96 26.37 44.57
#